data_AF-A0A7I7SQR4-F1
#
_entry.id   AF-A0A7I7SQR4-F1
#
_cell.length_a   1.000
_cell.length_b   1.000
_cell.length_c   1.000
_cell.angle_alpha   90.00
_cell.angle_beta   90.00
_cell.angle_gamma   90.00
#
_symmetry.space_group_name_H-M   'P 1'
#
loop_
_entity.id
_entity.type
_entity.pdbx_description
1 polymer ?
#
loop_
_entity_poly.entity_id
_entity_poly.type
_entity_poly.pdbx_seq_one_letter_code
_entity_poly.pdbx_strand_id
1 'polypeptide(L)'
;MSPGRTTSTCSRLLYDTLGAVYDWLGFDAVNDPVFRDLVIARLVEPTSKADAARVLTDLGAEIVSYKTIQRHLAKVNTGDYRGAIGT
;
A
#
# COMPACT_ATOMS: atom_id res chain seq x y z
N MET A 1 29.42 5.70 -13.67
CA MET A 1 28.22 4.84 -13.84
C MET A 1 27.08 5.47 -13.06
N SER A 2 25.91 5.71 -13.67
CA SER A 2 24.71 6.18 -12.95
C SER A 2 23.78 4.99 -12.70
N PRO A 3 23.81 4.35 -11.52
CA PRO A 3 22.83 3.35 -11.13
C PRO A 3 21.68 4.04 -10.38
N GLY A 4 20.98 4.98 -11.02
CA GLY A 4 19.90 5.74 -10.37
C GLY A 4 18.52 5.52 -10.95
N ARG A 5 18.43 5.01 -12.19
CA ARG A 5 17.19 5.09 -12.97
C ARG A 5 16.41 3.78 -13.07
N THR A 6 17.05 2.62 -12.91
CA THR A 6 16.37 1.32 -13.08
C THR A 6 15.55 0.94 -11.86
N THR A 7 16.10 1.03 -10.65
CA THR A 7 15.40 0.64 -9.43
C THR A 7 14.16 1.50 -9.19
N SER A 8 14.29 2.83 -9.28
CA SER A 8 13.14 3.74 -9.06
C SER A 8 12.01 3.55 -10.09
N THR A 9 12.34 3.31 -11.37
CA THR A 9 11.32 3.05 -12.40
C THR A 9 10.65 1.69 -12.21
N CYS A 10 11.42 0.66 -11.84
CA CYS A 10 10.91 -0.69 -11.56
C CYS A 10 10.01 -0.69 -10.31
N SER A 11 10.41 0.04 -9.26
CA SER A 11 9.64 0.26 -8.04
C SER A 11 8.28 0.90 -8.29
N ARG A 12 8.23 1.97 -9.10
CA ARG A 12 6.97 2.62 -9.47
C ARG A 12 6.09 1.71 -10.32
N LEU A 13 6.67 1.02 -11.31
CA LEU A 13 5.92 0.05 -12.12
C LEU A 13 5.34 -1.07 -11.25
N LEU A 14 6.08 -1.54 -10.25
CA LEU A 14 5.61 -2.56 -9.31
C LEU A 14 4.44 -2.03 -8.48
N TYR A 15 4.55 -0.81 -7.94
CA TYR A 15 3.45 -0.16 -7.21
C TYR A 15 2.20 -0.02 -8.09
N ASP A 16 2.34 0.49 -9.30
CA ASP A 16 1.22 0.67 -10.24
C ASP A 16 0.58 -0.68 -10.63
N THR A 17 1.41 -1.71 -10.84
CA THR A 17 0.93 -3.06 -11.18
C THR A 17 0.16 -3.70 -10.03
N LEU A 18 0.71 -3.64 -8.81
CA LEU A 18 0.02 -4.14 -7.61
C LEU A 18 -1.25 -3.32 -7.33
N GLY A 19 -1.20 -2.02 -7.59
CA GLY A 19 -2.35 -1.14 -7.56
C GLY A 19 -3.44 -1.60 -8.53
N ALA A 20 -3.10 -1.86 -9.79
CA ALA A 20 -4.06 -2.32 -10.78
C ALA A 20 -4.67 -3.69 -10.42
N VAL A 21 -3.88 -4.61 -9.86
CA VAL A 21 -4.38 -5.90 -9.37
C VAL A 21 -5.31 -5.71 -8.18
N TYR A 22 -4.99 -4.79 -7.26
CA TYR A 22 -5.85 -4.46 -6.12
C TYR A 22 -7.23 -3.98 -6.58
N ASP A 23 -7.27 -3.06 -7.56
CA ASP A 23 -8.52 -2.53 -8.11
C ASP A 23 -9.25 -3.62 -8.92
N TRP A 24 -8.54 -4.44 -9.68
CA TRP A 24 -9.12 -5.54 -10.46
C TRP A 24 -9.78 -6.61 -9.58
N LEU A 25 -9.27 -6.84 -8.37
CA LEU A 25 -9.87 -7.73 -7.37
C LEU A 25 -11.11 -7.12 -6.70
N GLY A 26 -11.47 -5.87 -7.01
CA GLY A 26 -12.60 -5.15 -6.40
C GLY A 26 -12.30 -4.65 -4.99
N PHE A 27 -11.03 -4.63 -4.57
CA PHE A 27 -10.67 -4.16 -3.23
C PHE A 27 -10.74 -2.64 -3.10
N ASP A 28 -10.85 -1.92 -4.22
CA ASP A 28 -11.15 -0.49 -4.28
C ASP A 28 -12.49 -0.13 -3.61
N ALA A 29 -13.40 -1.10 -3.45
CA ALA A 29 -14.63 -0.97 -2.68
C ALA A 29 -14.42 -0.50 -1.22
N VAL A 30 -13.24 -0.77 -0.63
CA VAL A 30 -12.86 -0.26 0.70
C VAL A 30 -12.70 1.27 0.71
N ASN A 31 -12.37 1.87 -0.43
CA ASN A 31 -12.19 3.31 -0.62
C ASN A 31 -11.25 3.96 0.42
N ASP A 32 -10.18 3.26 0.77
CA ASP A 32 -9.16 3.71 1.71
C ASP A 32 -7.77 3.60 1.05
N PRO A 33 -7.24 4.71 0.47
CA PRO A 33 -5.95 4.68 -0.23
C PRO A 33 -4.79 4.36 0.71
N VAL A 34 -4.88 4.74 1.99
CA VAL A 34 -3.85 4.40 2.99
C VAL A 34 -3.87 2.90 3.27
N PHE A 35 -5.05 2.29 3.31
CA PHE A 35 -5.16 0.84 3.44
C PHE A 35 -4.60 0.11 2.22
N ARG A 36 -4.90 0.57 1.00
CA ARG A 36 -4.31 0.05 -0.25
C ARG A 36 -2.78 0.07 -0.20
N ASP A 37 -2.19 1.20 0.19
CA ASP A 37 -0.74 1.34 0.33
C ASP A 37 -0.15 0.34 1.33
N LEU A 38 -0.79 0.17 2.49
CA LEU A 38 -0.34 -0.80 3.50
C LEU A 38 -0.43 -2.25 3.02
N VAL A 39 -1.44 -2.59 2.20
CA VAL A 39 -1.56 -3.91 1.57
C VAL A 39 -0.44 -4.12 0.57
N ILE A 40 -0.21 -3.16 -0.33
CA ILE A 40 0.86 -3.22 -1.34
C ILE A 40 2.24 -3.36 -0.66
N ALA A 41 2.52 -2.55 0.37
CA ALA A 41 3.76 -2.62 1.12
C ALA A 41 4.00 -4.02 1.72
N ARG A 42 2.96 -4.64 2.28
CA ARG A 42 3.03 -5.98 2.87
C ARG A 42 3.23 -7.10 1.85
N LEU A 43 2.73 -6.93 0.63
CA LEU A 43 2.95 -7.87 -0.47
C LEU A 43 4.40 -7.83 -0.98
N VAL A 44 4.98 -6.63 -1.02
CA VAL A 44 6.37 -6.43 -1.47
C VAL A 44 7.37 -6.91 -0.41
N GLU A 45 7.14 -6.56 0.85
CA GLU A 45 7.95 -7.03 1.96
C GLU A 45 7.03 -7.31 3.16
N PRO A 46 6.94 -8.55 3.68
CA PRO A 46 6.08 -8.89 4.81
C PRO A 46 6.68 -8.39 6.13
N THR A 47 6.96 -7.09 6.21
CA THR A 47 7.59 -6.40 7.33
C THR A 47 6.55 -5.91 8.34
N SER A 48 7.03 -5.32 9.44
CA SER A 48 6.17 -4.73 10.45
C SER A 48 5.43 -3.50 9.89
N LYS A 49 4.32 -3.10 10.52
CA LYS A 49 3.56 -1.88 10.14
C LYS A 49 4.43 -0.61 10.21
N ALA A 50 5.47 -0.61 11.05
CA ALA A 50 6.40 0.51 11.16
C ALA A 50 7.36 0.59 9.97
N ASP A 51 7.68 -0.56 9.36
CA ASP A 51 8.58 -0.65 8.21
C ASP A 51 7.87 -0.43 6.86
N ALA A 52 6.52 -0.49 6.84
CA ALA A 52 5.73 -0.22 5.64
C ALA A 52 6.02 1.16 5.03
N ALA A 53 6.33 2.18 5.85
CA ALA A 53 6.69 3.50 5.34
C ALA A 53 8.01 3.48 4.54
N ARG A 54 8.98 2.65 4.94
CA ARG A 54 10.23 2.44 4.20
C ARG A 54 9.94 1.79 2.85
N VAL A 55 9.14 0.73 2.85
CA VAL A 55 8.75 0.01 1.63
C VAL A 55 8.01 0.93 0.66
N LEU A 56 7.08 1.75 1.15
CA LEU A 56 6.35 2.72 0.33
C LEU A 56 7.27 3.80 -0.26
N THR A 57 8.27 4.24 0.50
CA THR A 57 9.30 5.16 0.01
C THR A 57 10.11 4.52 -1.12
N ASP A 58 10.53 3.27 -0.94
CA ASP A 58 11.29 2.49 -1.92
C ASP A 58 10.46 2.22 -3.20
N LEU A 59 9.13 2.15 -3.08
CA LEU A 59 8.16 2.03 -4.16
C LEU A 59 7.83 3.36 -4.85
N GLY A 60 8.18 4.49 -4.25
CA GLY A 60 7.93 5.83 -4.77
C GLY A 60 6.52 6.38 -4.48
N ALA A 61 5.81 5.81 -3.49
CA ALA A 61 4.51 6.31 -3.01
C ALA A 61 4.67 7.53 -2.09
N GLU A 62 3.64 8.36 -1.97
CA GLU A 62 3.64 9.47 -1.01
C GLU A 62 3.58 8.95 0.42
N ILE A 63 4.51 9.39 1.27
CA ILE A 63 4.60 8.94 2.65
C ILE A 63 3.51 9.63 3.46
N VAL A 64 2.55 8.84 3.95
CA VAL A 64 1.63 9.28 4.99
C VAL A 64 2.26 9.14 6.38
N SER A 65 1.96 10.09 7.27
CA SER A 65 2.51 10.06 8.62
C SER A 65 2.13 8.78 9.37
N TYR A 66 3.00 8.32 10.28
CA TYR A 66 2.70 7.17 11.14
C TYR A 66 1.37 7.33 11.91
N LYS A 67 1.03 8.56 12.31
CA LYS A 67 -0.25 8.88 12.96
C LYS A 67 -1.44 8.67 12.04
N THR A 68 -1.30 8.97 10.75
CA THR A 68 -2.31 8.70 9.71
C THR A 68 -2.48 7.20 9.53
N ILE A 69 -1.37 6.46 9.39
CA ILE A 69 -1.38 4.99 9.29
C ILE A 69 -2.12 4.37 10.48
N GLN A 70 -1.81 4.78 11.71
CA GLN A 70 -2.47 4.23 12.91
C GLN A 70 -3.97 4.53 12.96
N ARG A 71 -4.39 5.73 12.52
CA ARG A 71 -5.81 6.07 12.41
C ARG A 71 -6.54 5.17 11.42
N HIS A 72 -5.93 4.91 10.27
CA HIS A 72 -6.53 4.04 9.25
C HIS A 72 -6.53 2.57 9.67
N LEU A 73 -5.49 2.10 10.35
CA LEU A 73 -5.47 0.76 10.95
C LEU A 73 -6.58 0.57 12.00
N ALA A 74 -6.89 1.61 12.78
CA ALA A 74 -8.02 1.57 13.69
C ALA A 74 -9.35 1.44 12.91
N LYS A 75 -9.51 2.15 11.79
CA LYS A 75 -10.69 2.05 10.91
C LYS A 75 -10.86 0.68 10.29
N VAL A 76 -9.78 -0.02 9.91
CA VAL A 76 -9.85 -1.39 9.37
C VAL A 76 -10.61 -2.32 10.32
N ASN A 77 -10.40 -2.17 11.63
CA ASN A 77 -11.07 -3.00 12.64
C ASN A 77 -12.54 -2.62 12.85
N THR A 78 -12.91 -1.36 12.64
CA THR A 78 -14.26 -0.85 12.94
C THR A 78 -15.13 -0.66 11.70
N GLY A 79 -14.55 -0.66 10.50
CA GLY A 79 -15.19 -0.24 9.25
C GLY A 79 -15.69 -1.38 8.37
N ASP A 80 -15.76 -2.60 8.89
CA ASP A 80 -16.23 -3.80 8.16
C ASP A 80 -15.58 -4.00 6.78
N TYR A 81 -14.26 -3.84 6.71
CA TYR A 81 -13.52 -3.97 5.44
C TYR A 81 -13.64 -5.39 4.88
N ARG A 82 -13.86 -6.39 5.75
CA ARG A 82 -14.07 -7.79 5.32
C ARG A 82 -15.44 -7.97 4.67
N GLY A 83 -16.50 -7.34 5.18
CA GLY A 83 -17.80 -7.33 4.54
C GLY A 83 -17.77 -6.62 3.18
N ALA A 84 -17.01 -5.53 3.07
CA ALA A 84 -16.85 -4.81 1.80
C ALA A 84 -16.14 -5.63 0.70
N ILE A 85 -15.19 -6.49 1.07
CA ILE A 85 -14.41 -7.31 0.12
C ILE A 85 -15.07 -8.69 -0.15
N GLY A 86 -15.82 -9.22 0.82
CA GLY A 86 -16.33 -10.59 0.79
C GLY A 86 -17.69 -10.79 0.11
N THR A 87 -18.02 -10.00 -0.92
CA THR A 87 -19.25 -10.14 -1.71
C THR A 87 -18.96 -10.83 -3.04
#